data_AF-A0A1V6EA92-F1
#
_entry.id   AF-A0A1V6EA92-F1
#
_cell.length_a   1.000
_cell.length_b   1.000
_cell.length_c   1.000
_cell.angle_alpha   90.00
_cell.angle_beta   90.00
_cell.angle_gamma   90.00
#
_symmetry.space_group_name_H-M   'P 1'
#
loop_
_entity.id
_entity.type
_entity.pdbx_description
1 polymer ?
#
loop_
_entity_poly.entity_id
_entity_poly.type
_entity_poly.pdbx_seq_one_letter_code
_entity_poly.pdbx_strand_id
1 'polypeptide(L)'
;MEQLTQEWTLPKNFRIDPSWFDHPSTLHGKMHTLRVMILADELYLRAKQESLFSSPTLYRDLMAAALIHDLARKHDGFCMEHGLWAKNTKRPIAERYLLGFRLPEPEWTAIADAIEAHSKPDPTLPFPPGSLPALLKDADGLDRVRIYMKPPNPAYFRHRFTAEYLDLAWELLELDEGRLEEIIIDKAKS
;
A
#
# COMPACT_ATOMS: atom_id res chain seq x y z
N MET A 1 -25.94 13.02 2.38
CA MET A 1 -25.82 11.57 2.66
C MET A 1 -25.63 10.72 1.39
N GLU A 2 -25.64 11.32 0.19
CA GLU A 2 -25.53 10.62 -1.10
C GLU A 2 -24.10 10.28 -1.56
N GLN A 3 -23.05 10.74 -0.86
CA GLN A 3 -21.66 10.56 -1.29
C GLN A 3 -20.98 9.27 -0.78
N LEU A 4 -21.67 8.41 -0.03
CA LEU A 4 -21.09 7.20 0.56
C LEU A 4 -21.32 5.92 -0.26
N THR A 5 -21.97 6.01 -1.43
CA THR A 5 -22.28 4.86 -2.29
C THR A 5 -21.36 4.72 -3.49
N GLN A 6 -20.54 5.72 -3.79
CA GLN A 6 -19.59 5.67 -4.90
C GLN A 6 -18.25 5.15 -4.37
N GLU A 7 -17.79 4.04 -4.95
CA GLU A 7 -16.44 3.51 -4.71
C GLU A 7 -15.44 4.61 -5.06
N TRP A 8 -14.60 5.00 -4.10
CA TRP A 8 -13.57 6.01 -4.32
C TRP A 8 -12.61 5.50 -5.39
N THR A 9 -12.18 6.39 -6.29
CA THR A 9 -11.18 6.07 -7.32
C THR A 9 -9.96 6.96 -7.19
N LEU A 10 -8.83 6.44 -7.67
CA LEU A 10 -7.57 7.15 -7.64
C LEU A 10 -7.64 8.42 -8.51
N PRO A 11 -7.03 9.56 -8.12
CA PRO A 11 -7.10 10.78 -8.92
C PRO A 11 -6.34 10.65 -10.25
N LYS A 12 -6.95 11.09 -11.37
CA LYS A 12 -6.37 10.98 -12.73
C LYS A 12 -4.95 11.55 -12.89
N ASN A 13 -4.61 12.58 -12.13
CA ASN A 13 -3.32 13.26 -12.18
C ASN A 13 -2.44 12.95 -10.97
N PHE A 14 -2.76 11.88 -10.23
CA PHE A 14 -1.97 11.48 -9.08
C PHE A 14 -0.54 11.15 -9.51
N ARG A 15 0.43 11.68 -8.75
CA ARG A 15 1.86 11.46 -8.90
C ARG A 15 2.48 11.43 -7.53
N ILE A 16 3.54 10.64 -7.38
CA ILE A 16 4.35 10.64 -6.17
C ILE A 16 5.51 11.60 -6.35
N ASP A 17 5.63 12.56 -5.44
CA ASP A 17 6.75 13.49 -5.39
C ASP A 17 7.87 12.92 -4.48
N PRO A 18 9.10 12.75 -4.98
CA PRO A 18 10.23 12.28 -4.17
C PRO A 18 10.52 13.14 -2.92
N SER A 19 10.09 14.41 -2.89
CA SER A 19 10.25 15.28 -1.71
C SER A 19 9.36 14.90 -0.52
N TRP A 20 8.41 13.99 -0.69
CA TRP A 20 7.56 13.49 0.41
C TRP A 20 8.29 12.49 1.32
N PHE A 21 9.40 11.93 0.86
CA PHE A 21 10.21 10.95 1.57
C PHE A 21 11.18 11.64 2.52
N ASP A 22 11.18 11.25 3.79
CA ASP A 22 12.14 11.76 4.79
C ASP A 22 13.58 11.28 4.50
N HIS A 23 13.71 10.18 3.75
CA HIS A 23 14.97 9.61 3.32
C HIS A 23 14.92 9.28 1.82
N PRO A 24 15.68 10.00 0.97
CA PRO A 24 15.85 9.63 -0.43
C PRO A 24 16.50 8.24 -0.54
N SER A 25 15.82 7.32 -1.22
CA SER A 25 16.24 5.92 -1.30
C SER A 25 15.85 5.31 -2.65
N THR A 26 16.72 4.47 -3.21
CA THR A 26 16.38 3.62 -4.36
C THR A 26 15.70 2.31 -3.93
N LEU A 27 15.71 2.00 -2.63
CA LEU A 27 15.17 0.77 -2.06
C LEU A 27 13.72 0.97 -1.55
N HIS A 28 13.48 2.06 -0.81
CA HIS A 28 12.17 2.41 -0.23
C HIS A 28 11.67 3.78 -0.71
N GLY A 29 12.03 4.15 -1.94
CA GLY A 29 11.61 5.40 -2.58
C GLY A 29 10.37 5.24 -3.46
N LYS A 30 10.15 6.25 -4.32
CA LYS A 30 9.01 6.36 -5.24
C LYS A 30 8.69 5.07 -6.01
N MET A 31 9.72 4.43 -6.60
CA MET A 31 9.55 3.19 -7.37
C MET A 31 8.95 2.06 -6.54
N HIS A 32 9.41 1.89 -5.30
CA HIS A 32 8.86 0.91 -4.37
C HIS A 32 7.40 1.23 -4.04
N THR A 33 7.11 2.48 -3.69
CA THR A 33 5.74 2.91 -3.37
C THR A 33 4.78 2.70 -4.55
N LEU A 34 5.18 3.00 -5.78
CA LEU A 34 4.38 2.75 -6.98
C LEU A 34 4.06 1.26 -7.15
N ARG A 35 5.06 0.38 -7.03
CA ARG A 35 4.85 -1.07 -7.14
C ARG A 35 3.94 -1.60 -6.02
N VAL A 36 4.13 -1.17 -4.78
CA VAL A 36 3.25 -1.55 -3.66
C VAL A 36 1.81 -1.09 -3.90
N MET A 37 1.60 0.13 -4.43
CA MET A 37 0.26 0.60 -4.79
C MET A 37 -0.38 -0.25 -5.90
N ILE A 38 0.37 -0.63 -6.94
CA ILE A 38 -0.12 -1.51 -8.01
C ILE A 38 -0.49 -2.89 -7.45
N LEU A 39 0.41 -3.50 -6.67
CA LEU A 39 0.19 -4.82 -6.07
C LEU A 39 -1.00 -4.80 -5.08
N ALA A 40 -1.15 -3.73 -4.31
CA ALA A 40 -2.27 -3.55 -3.40
C ALA A 40 -3.62 -3.45 -4.14
N ASP A 41 -3.66 -2.79 -5.29
CA ASP A 41 -4.84 -2.75 -6.16
C ASP A 41 -5.22 -4.15 -6.67
N GLU A 42 -4.25 -4.92 -7.16
CA GLU A 42 -4.48 -6.28 -7.65
C GLU A 42 -4.97 -7.21 -6.53
N LEU A 43 -4.34 -7.15 -5.35
CA LEU A 43 -4.78 -7.94 -4.18
C LEU A 43 -6.17 -7.53 -3.71
N TYR A 44 -6.52 -6.24 -3.78
CA TYR A 44 -7.87 -5.76 -3.49
C TYR A 44 -8.90 -6.34 -4.46
N LEU A 45 -8.62 -6.30 -5.78
CA LEU A 45 -9.51 -6.87 -6.79
C LEU A 45 -9.70 -8.38 -6.58
N ARG A 46 -8.63 -9.11 -6.25
CA ARG A 46 -8.70 -10.53 -5.91
C ARG A 46 -9.52 -10.79 -4.64
N ALA A 47 -9.31 -10.01 -3.59
CA ALA A 47 -10.08 -10.12 -2.35
C ALA A 47 -11.58 -9.84 -2.59
N LYS A 48 -11.91 -8.87 -3.45
CA LYS A 48 -13.28 -8.58 -3.88
C LYS A 48 -13.90 -9.77 -4.61
N GLN A 49 -13.17 -10.43 -5.52
CA GLN A 49 -13.62 -11.65 -6.20
C GLN A 49 -13.85 -12.82 -5.23
N GLU A 50 -13.01 -12.97 -4.20
CA GLU A 50 -13.19 -13.99 -3.15
C GLU A 50 -14.22 -13.60 -2.07
N SER A 51 -14.89 -12.45 -2.21
CA SER A 51 -15.85 -11.93 -1.22
C SER A 51 -15.24 -11.72 0.18
N LEU A 52 -13.95 -11.41 0.27
CA LEU A 52 -13.22 -11.16 1.52
C LEU A 52 -13.30 -9.68 1.96
N PHE A 53 -14.43 -9.03 1.70
CA PHE A 53 -14.54 -7.59 1.82
C PHE A 53 -14.90 -7.15 3.24
N SER A 54 -14.06 -6.32 3.86
CA SER A 54 -14.24 -5.88 5.25
C SER A 54 -14.94 -4.53 5.39
N SER A 55 -14.88 -3.65 4.38
CA SER A 55 -15.48 -2.30 4.42
C SER A 55 -15.63 -1.69 3.02
N PRO A 56 -16.72 -0.92 2.72
CA PRO A 56 -16.85 -0.12 1.48
C PRO A 56 -15.69 0.85 1.21
N THR A 57 -14.95 1.24 2.25
CA THR A 57 -13.81 2.17 2.13
C THR A 57 -12.47 1.49 1.93
N LEU A 58 -12.42 0.15 1.91
CA LEU A 58 -11.18 -0.63 1.95
C LEU A 58 -10.20 -0.22 0.85
N TYR A 59 -10.67 0.02 -0.37
CA TYR A 59 -9.80 0.42 -1.48
C TYR A 59 -9.11 1.75 -1.23
N ARG A 60 -9.90 2.78 -0.90
CA ARG A 60 -9.41 4.12 -0.55
C ARG A 60 -8.37 4.04 0.56
N ASP A 61 -8.70 3.30 1.61
CA ASP A 61 -7.88 3.19 2.81
C ASP A 61 -6.57 2.44 2.50
N LEU A 62 -6.63 1.41 1.66
CA LEU A 62 -5.47 0.65 1.19
C LEU A 62 -4.54 1.49 0.31
N MET A 63 -5.08 2.26 -0.64
CA MET A 63 -4.28 3.15 -1.49
C MET A 63 -3.62 4.26 -0.65
N ALA A 64 -4.34 4.83 0.32
CA ALA A 64 -3.80 5.82 1.25
C ALA A 64 -2.68 5.22 2.11
N ALA A 65 -2.87 4.02 2.65
CA ALA A 65 -1.87 3.33 3.44
C ALA A 65 -0.62 2.97 2.61
N ALA A 66 -0.82 2.37 1.44
CA ALA A 66 0.25 1.98 0.52
C ALA A 66 1.10 3.18 0.09
N LEU A 67 0.48 4.33 -0.19
CA LEU A 67 1.21 5.56 -0.53
C LEU A 67 2.18 5.97 0.58
N ILE A 68 1.74 5.98 1.84
CA ILE A 68 2.50 6.66 2.89
C ILE A 68 3.33 5.74 3.78
N HIS A 69 3.16 4.41 3.69
CA HIS A 69 3.65 3.45 4.68
C HIS A 69 5.16 3.59 4.98
N ASP A 70 5.97 3.86 3.95
CA ASP A 70 7.43 3.96 4.04
C ASP A 70 7.98 5.39 3.90
N LEU A 71 7.13 6.40 3.66
CA LEU A 71 7.57 7.78 3.42
C LEU A 71 8.35 8.40 4.60
N ALA A 72 8.13 7.90 5.81
CA ALA A 72 8.79 8.40 7.02
C ALA A 72 10.05 7.62 7.40
N ARG A 73 10.51 6.69 6.55
CA ARG A 73 11.79 6.02 6.76
C ARG A 73 12.91 7.03 6.89
N LYS A 74 13.85 6.72 7.78
CA LYS A 74 15.08 7.51 8.02
C LYS A 74 16.32 6.86 7.44
N HIS A 75 16.20 5.59 7.04
CA HIS A 75 17.25 4.75 6.49
C HIS A 75 16.62 3.51 5.82
N ASP A 76 17.44 2.75 5.10
CA ASP A 76 17.03 1.52 4.40
C ASP A 76 17.17 0.23 5.22
N GLY A 77 17.84 0.29 6.37
CA GLY A 77 18.00 -0.86 7.26
C GLY A 77 16.67 -1.39 7.84
N PHE A 78 16.76 -2.56 8.49
CA PHE A 78 15.67 -3.12 9.29
C PHE A 78 15.16 -2.09 10.30
N CYS A 79 13.85 -1.89 10.32
CA CYS A 79 13.20 -0.88 11.14
C CYS A 79 11.80 -1.34 11.50
N MET A 80 11.43 -1.31 12.78
CA MET A 80 10.06 -1.61 13.22
C MET A 80 9.21 -0.37 13.48
N GLU A 81 9.84 0.81 13.44
CA GLU A 81 9.27 2.09 13.86
C GLU A 81 8.79 2.97 12.70
N HIS A 82 9.15 2.64 11.45
CA HIS A 82 8.84 3.48 10.30
C HIS A 82 7.33 3.64 10.07
N GLY A 83 6.53 2.59 10.32
CA GLY A 83 5.08 2.67 10.31
C GLY A 83 4.53 3.65 11.36
N LEU A 84 5.06 3.64 12.58
CA LEU A 84 4.68 4.62 13.62
C LEU A 84 5.03 6.05 13.20
N TRP A 85 6.21 6.25 12.60
CA TRP A 85 6.60 7.58 12.10
C TRP A 85 5.67 8.04 10.98
N ALA A 86 5.36 7.17 10.01
CA ALA A 86 4.48 7.47 8.89
C ALA A 86 3.06 7.82 9.36
N LYS A 87 2.48 7.03 10.26
CA LYS A 87 1.20 7.32 10.93
C LYS A 87 1.18 8.72 11.55
N ASN A 88 2.26 9.12 12.20
CA ASN A 88 2.32 10.39 12.94
C ASN A 88 2.61 11.61 12.06
N THR A 89 3.29 11.46 10.92
CA THR A 89 3.79 12.61 10.15
C THR A 89 3.27 12.70 8.72
N LYS A 90 2.77 11.60 8.13
CA LYS A 90 2.49 11.52 6.68
C LYS A 90 1.01 11.60 6.30
N ARG A 91 0.12 11.70 7.28
CA ARG A 91 -1.31 12.00 7.06
C ARG A 91 -1.56 13.13 6.06
N PRO A 92 -0.90 14.30 6.17
CA PRO A 92 -1.19 15.41 5.26
C PRO A 92 -0.89 15.08 3.79
N ILE A 93 0.04 14.16 3.52
CA ILE A 93 0.37 13.74 2.15
C ILE A 93 -0.80 12.95 1.55
N ALA A 94 -1.31 11.94 2.27
CA ALA A 94 -2.45 11.16 1.81
C ALA A 94 -3.70 12.03 1.63
N GLU A 95 -4.05 12.83 2.63
CA GLU A 95 -5.26 13.66 2.58
C GLU A 95 -5.21 14.74 1.48
N ARG A 96 -4.05 15.37 1.29
CA ARG A 96 -3.92 16.46 0.31
C ARG A 96 -3.78 15.97 -1.12
N TYR A 97 -2.91 14.98 -1.36
CA TYR A 97 -2.48 14.64 -2.71
C TYR A 97 -3.16 13.41 -3.29
N LEU A 98 -3.63 12.48 -2.46
CA LEU A 98 -4.35 11.30 -2.91
C LEU A 98 -5.86 11.46 -2.71
N LEU A 99 -6.31 11.76 -1.50
CA LEU A 99 -7.74 11.80 -1.18
C LEU A 99 -8.41 13.09 -1.65
N GLY A 100 -7.72 14.23 -1.51
CA GLY A 100 -8.26 15.56 -1.78
C GLY A 100 -9.19 16.10 -0.68
N PHE A 101 -9.27 15.41 0.47
CA PHE A 101 -10.07 15.80 1.63
C PHE A 101 -9.49 15.23 2.92
N ARG A 102 -9.88 15.83 4.05
CA ARG A 102 -9.52 15.36 5.39
C ARG A 102 -10.48 14.27 5.83
N LEU A 103 -9.95 13.16 6.34
CA LEU A 103 -10.76 12.08 6.93
C LEU A 103 -11.17 12.42 8.37
N PRO A 104 -12.37 12.00 8.82
CA PRO A 104 -12.69 11.95 10.24
C PRO A 104 -11.70 11.07 11.00
N GLU A 105 -11.46 11.37 12.28
CA GLU A 105 -10.47 10.64 13.08
C GLU A 105 -10.70 9.11 13.16
N PRO A 106 -11.94 8.60 13.28
CA PRO A 106 -12.16 7.14 13.28
C PRO A 106 -11.73 6.47 11.97
N GLU A 107 -12.01 7.10 10.83
CA GLU A 107 -11.60 6.57 9.51
C GLU A 107 -10.08 6.65 9.32
N TRP A 108 -9.47 7.76 9.73
CA TRP A 108 -8.02 7.90 9.70
C TRP A 108 -7.33 6.86 10.62
N THR A 109 -7.91 6.58 11.78
CA THR A 109 -7.33 5.65 12.77
C THR A 109 -7.17 4.25 12.17
N ALA A 110 -8.13 3.77 11.38
CA ALA A 110 -8.02 2.47 10.70
C ALA A 110 -6.81 2.42 9.74
N ILE A 111 -6.60 3.48 8.95
CA ILE A 111 -5.45 3.61 8.04
C ILE A 111 -4.14 3.68 8.83
N ALA A 112 -4.11 4.56 9.83
CA ALA A 112 -2.98 4.77 10.73
C ALA A 112 -2.53 3.48 11.41
N ASP A 113 -3.46 2.69 11.94
CA ASP A 113 -3.15 1.44 12.63
C ASP A 113 -2.64 0.36 11.67
N ALA A 114 -3.16 0.30 10.44
CA ALA A 114 -2.61 -0.58 9.41
C ALA A 114 -1.18 -0.20 9.01
N ILE A 115 -0.91 1.10 8.88
CA ILE A 115 0.44 1.61 8.64
C ILE A 115 1.35 1.32 9.84
N GLU A 116 0.92 1.47 11.08
CA GLU A 116 1.77 1.09 12.19
C GLU A 116 2.03 -0.43 12.24
N ALA A 117 1.02 -1.22 11.90
CA ALA A 117 1.10 -2.67 11.90
C ALA A 117 2.02 -3.23 10.82
N HIS A 118 2.12 -2.60 9.64
CA HIS A 118 2.89 -3.14 8.51
C HIS A 118 4.38 -3.32 8.84
N SER A 119 4.94 -2.41 9.64
CA SER A 119 6.35 -2.44 10.05
C SER A 119 6.63 -3.39 11.22
N LYS A 120 5.61 -4.01 11.81
CA LYS A 120 5.70 -4.86 13.00
C LYS A 120 5.50 -6.35 12.64
N PRO A 121 5.96 -7.28 13.50
CA PRO A 121 5.53 -8.67 13.44
C PRO A 121 4.01 -8.78 13.44
N ASP A 122 3.50 -9.92 12.96
CA ASP A 122 2.09 -10.19 13.11
C ASP A 122 1.70 -10.34 14.58
N PRO A 123 0.50 -9.85 14.95
CA PRO A 123 -0.05 -10.10 16.27
C PRO A 123 -0.35 -11.59 16.46
N THR A 124 -0.47 -12.01 17.74
CA THR A 124 -0.81 -13.38 18.11
C THR A 124 -2.13 -13.85 17.48
N LEU A 125 -3.13 -12.95 17.41
CA LEU A 125 -4.33 -13.17 16.62
C LEU A 125 -4.07 -12.66 15.20
N PRO A 126 -4.00 -13.52 14.18
CA PRO A 126 -3.67 -13.08 12.82
C PRO A 126 -4.67 -12.05 12.29
N PHE A 127 -4.20 -11.20 11.38
CA PHE A 127 -5.08 -10.29 10.66
C PHE A 127 -6.12 -11.09 9.85
N PRO A 128 -7.42 -10.71 9.90
CA PRO A 128 -8.42 -11.35 9.06
C PRO A 128 -8.06 -11.23 7.57
N PRO A 129 -8.27 -12.27 6.75
CA PRO A 129 -8.16 -12.17 5.30
C PRO A 129 -9.04 -11.04 4.76
N GLY A 130 -8.50 -10.25 3.84
CA GLY A 130 -9.14 -9.08 3.25
C GLY A 130 -9.26 -7.87 4.17
N SER A 131 -8.63 -7.90 5.35
CA SER A 131 -8.44 -6.71 6.17
C SER A 131 -7.35 -5.80 5.58
N LEU A 132 -7.47 -4.50 5.86
CA LEU A 132 -6.50 -3.49 5.46
C LEU A 132 -5.03 -3.84 5.82
N PRO A 133 -4.68 -4.20 7.09
CA PRO A 133 -3.30 -4.56 7.42
C PRO A 133 -2.82 -5.83 6.71
N ALA A 134 -3.70 -6.81 6.47
CA ALA A 134 -3.34 -8.03 5.75
C ALA A 134 -2.97 -7.74 4.29
N LEU A 135 -3.79 -6.95 3.59
CA LEU A 135 -3.54 -6.58 2.19
C LEU A 135 -2.31 -5.70 2.05
N LEU A 136 -2.13 -4.72 2.94
CA LEU A 136 -0.95 -3.84 2.93
C LEU A 136 0.34 -4.63 3.15
N LYS A 137 0.38 -5.53 4.14
CA LYS A 137 1.55 -6.37 4.40
C LYS A 137 1.88 -7.30 3.23
N ASP A 138 0.87 -7.89 2.60
CA ASP A 138 1.08 -8.77 1.46
C ASP A 138 1.58 -8.00 0.23
N ALA A 139 1.05 -6.80 -0.03
CA ALA A 139 1.51 -5.93 -1.11
C ALA A 139 2.97 -5.47 -0.92
N ASP A 140 3.32 -4.99 0.29
CA ASP A 140 4.72 -4.68 0.64
C ASP A 140 5.60 -5.93 0.55
N GLY A 141 5.12 -7.06 1.06
CA GLY A 141 5.83 -8.33 1.04
C GLY A 141 6.14 -8.84 -0.38
N LEU A 142 5.22 -8.66 -1.32
CA LEU A 142 5.42 -9.00 -2.73
C LEU A 142 6.54 -8.18 -3.37
N ASP A 143 6.63 -6.88 -3.08
CA ASP A 143 7.71 -6.03 -3.60
C ASP A 143 9.12 -6.46 -3.11
N ARG A 144 9.20 -7.31 -2.08
CA ARG A 144 10.48 -7.81 -1.54
C ARG A 144 11.15 -8.85 -2.43
N VAL A 145 10.57 -9.27 -3.55
CA VAL A 145 11.26 -10.11 -4.56
C VAL A 145 12.61 -9.51 -4.99
N ARG A 146 12.73 -8.17 -4.98
CA ARG A 146 13.98 -7.44 -5.25
C ARG A 146 15.04 -7.60 -4.15
N ILE A 147 14.64 -7.93 -2.93
CA ILE A 147 15.54 -8.05 -1.79
C ILE A 147 16.06 -9.49 -1.77
N TYR A 148 17.38 -9.64 -1.84
CA TYR A 148 18.09 -10.93 -1.88
C TYR A 148 17.95 -11.78 -3.15
N MET A 149 17.29 -11.26 -4.21
CA MET A 149 17.04 -11.98 -5.47
C MET A 149 16.42 -13.38 -5.26
N LYS A 150 15.53 -13.49 -4.26
CA LYS A 150 14.80 -14.72 -3.95
C LYS A 150 13.33 -14.38 -3.72
N PRO A 151 12.40 -15.25 -4.17
CA PRO A 151 11.00 -15.03 -3.86
C PRO A 151 10.79 -15.02 -2.33
N PRO A 152 9.94 -14.12 -1.81
CA PRO A 152 9.54 -14.18 -0.41
C PRO A 152 8.92 -15.55 -0.13
N ASN A 153 9.15 -16.10 1.07
CA ASN A 153 8.53 -17.35 1.47
C ASN A 153 7.00 -17.16 1.53
N PRO A 154 6.20 -17.90 0.72
CA PRO A 154 4.76 -17.73 0.67
C PRO A 154 4.04 -17.95 2.00
N ALA A 155 4.66 -18.67 2.95
CA ALA A 155 4.14 -18.85 4.31
C ALA A 155 4.04 -17.52 5.10
N TYR A 156 4.70 -16.46 4.64
CA TYR A 156 4.56 -15.12 5.19
C TYR A 156 3.48 -14.29 4.53
N PHE A 157 2.66 -14.84 3.62
CA PHE A 157 1.50 -14.13 3.10
C PHE A 157 0.24 -14.42 3.93
N ARG A 158 -0.62 -13.43 4.04
CA ARG A 158 -1.89 -13.51 4.80
C ARG A 158 -3.03 -14.03 3.91
N HIS A 159 -2.87 -13.96 2.59
CA HIS A 159 -3.81 -14.56 1.65
C HIS A 159 -3.16 -15.68 0.84
N ARG A 160 -3.91 -16.76 0.65
CA ARG A 160 -3.48 -17.90 -0.18
C ARG A 160 -3.18 -17.51 -1.63
N PHE A 161 -3.88 -16.50 -2.16
CA PHE A 161 -3.74 -16.05 -3.53
C PHE A 161 -2.56 -15.10 -3.73
N THR A 162 -1.95 -14.56 -2.67
CA THR A 162 -0.88 -13.56 -2.80
C THR A 162 0.30 -14.10 -3.61
N ALA A 163 0.64 -15.38 -3.43
CA ALA A 163 1.73 -16.01 -4.17
C ALA A 163 1.49 -16.10 -5.69
N GLU A 164 0.22 -16.02 -6.14
CA GLU A 164 -0.14 -15.99 -7.57
C GLU A 164 0.37 -14.71 -8.25
N TYR A 165 0.69 -13.66 -7.48
CA TYR A 165 1.16 -12.35 -7.98
C TYR A 165 2.69 -12.20 -7.96
N LEU A 166 3.44 -13.26 -7.68
CA LEU A 166 4.92 -13.21 -7.68
C LEU A 166 5.49 -12.87 -9.06
N ASP A 167 4.91 -13.42 -10.13
CA ASP A 167 5.36 -13.14 -11.50
C ASP A 167 5.12 -11.67 -11.86
N LEU A 168 3.95 -11.12 -11.50
CA LEU A 168 3.67 -9.70 -11.65
C LEU A 168 4.68 -8.86 -10.85
N ALA A 169 4.99 -9.23 -9.61
CA ALA A 169 5.96 -8.50 -8.79
C ALA A 169 7.35 -8.47 -9.45
N TRP A 170 7.77 -9.54 -10.13
CA TRP A 170 9.01 -9.56 -10.94
C TRP A 170 8.90 -8.67 -12.16
N GLU A 171 7.80 -8.75 -12.92
CA GLU A 171 7.58 -7.92 -14.11
C GLU A 171 7.64 -6.42 -13.78
N LEU A 172 7.06 -6.01 -12.64
CA LEU A 172 7.08 -4.62 -12.19
C LEU A 172 8.48 -4.10 -11.86
N LEU A 173 9.45 -4.96 -11.53
CA LEU A 173 10.84 -4.54 -11.30
C LEU A 173 11.58 -4.15 -12.58
N GLU A 174 11.18 -4.72 -13.70
CA GLU A 174 11.78 -4.45 -15.02
C GLU A 174 11.28 -3.14 -15.63
N LEU A 175 10.26 -2.52 -15.02
CA LEU A 175 9.65 -1.28 -15.49
C LEU A 175 10.39 -0.05 -14.94
N ASP A 176 10.47 0.98 -15.78
CA ASP A 176 10.92 2.30 -15.35
C ASP A 176 9.81 3.07 -14.61
N GLU A 177 10.18 4.22 -14.02
CA GLU A 177 9.27 5.07 -13.27
C GLU A 177 8.07 5.52 -14.10
N GLY A 178 8.30 5.89 -15.36
CA GLY A 178 7.25 6.39 -16.24
C GLY A 178 6.18 5.33 -16.51
N ARG A 179 6.59 4.09 -16.72
CA ARG A 179 5.66 2.98 -16.96
C ARG A 179 4.88 2.60 -15.71
N LEU A 180 5.51 2.63 -14.52
CA LEU A 180 4.80 2.42 -13.26
C LEU A 180 3.77 3.51 -12.99
N GLU A 181 4.10 4.77 -13.26
CA GLU A 181 3.15 5.89 -13.16
C GLU A 181 1.98 5.72 -14.13
N GLU A 182 2.24 5.28 -15.37
CA GLU A 182 1.19 5.03 -16.36
C GLU A 182 0.18 4.00 -15.88
N ILE A 183 0.63 2.89 -15.29
CA ILE A 183 -0.25 1.86 -14.71
C ILE A 183 -1.15 2.45 -13.61
N ILE A 184 -0.58 3.26 -12.70
CA ILE A 184 -1.36 3.92 -11.64
C ILE A 184 -2.40 4.89 -12.24
N ILE A 185 -2.05 5.63 -13.27
CA ILE A 185 -2.97 6.56 -13.95
C ILE A 185 -4.10 5.82 -14.66
N ASP A 186 -3.81 4.68 -15.29
CA ASP A 186 -4.82 3.92 -16.01
C ASP A 186 -5.84 3.29 -15.04
N LYS A 187 -5.40 2.92 -13.83
CA LYS A 187 -6.29 2.51 -12.73
C LYS A 187 -7.18 3.66 -12.20
N ALA A 188 -6.77 4.91 -12.39
CA ALA A 188 -7.60 6.09 -12.07
C ALA A 188 -8.71 6.38 -13.11
N LYS A 189 -8.75 5.66 -14.24
CA LYS A 189 -9.70 5.89 -15.34
C LYS A 189 -10.90 4.95 -15.35
N SER A 190 -10.87 3.85 -14.57
CA SER A 190 -11.98 2.91 -14.38
C SER A 190 -12.91 3.33 -13.26
#